data_AF-A0A3P7E6E8-F1
#
_entry.id   AF-A0A3P7E6E8-F1
#
_cell.length_a   1.000
_cell.length_b   1.000
_cell.length_c   1.000
_cell.angle_alpha   90.00
_cell.angle_beta   90.00
_cell.angle_gamma   90.00
#
_symmetry.space_group_name_H-M   'P 1'
#
loop_
_entity.id
_entity.type
_entity.pdbx_description
1 polymer ?
#
loop_
_entity_poly.entity_id
_entity_poly.type
_entity_poly.pdbx_seq_one_letter_code
_entity_poly.pdbx_strand_id
1 'polypeptide(L)' 'MTKEFEDTWAYNTIGSPFPDNPVRVKGQQNMYVALWYKFGKPIHGRAWNNNGNVECSFPYSKVCVFHD' A
#
# COMPACT_ATOMS: atom_id res chain seq x y z
N MET A 1 -18.53 17.15 19.96
CA MET A 1 -17.13 16.80 19.65
C MET A 1 -17.14 15.50 18.89
N THR A 2 -16.73 15.51 17.62
CA THR A 2 -16.49 14.27 16.87
C THR A 2 -15.18 13.69 17.37
N LYS A 3 -15.18 12.42 17.77
CA LYS A 3 -13.92 11.73 18.08
C LYS A 3 -13.18 11.51 16.77
N GLU A 4 -12.00 12.09 16.65
CA GLU A 4 -11.07 11.81 15.56
C GLU A 4 -10.37 10.49 15.87
N PHE A 5 -10.30 9.62 14.86
CA PHE A 5 -9.60 8.34 14.92
C PHE A 5 -8.43 8.41 13.95
N GLU A 6 -7.35 7.73 14.29
CA GLU A 6 -6.16 7.63 13.45
C GLU A 6 -6.15 6.31 12.68
N ASP A 7 -5.59 6.34 11.48
CA ASP A 7 -5.33 5.15 10.67
C ASP A 7 -4.00 4.50 11.10
N THR A 8 -3.97 3.17 11.14
CA THR A 8 -2.73 2.41 11.35
C THR A 8 -2.08 2.07 10.01
N TRP A 9 -0.87 2.58 9.79
CA TRP A 9 -0.04 2.23 8.63
C TRP A 9 1.08 1.29 9.04
N ALA A 10 1.00 0.02 8.62
CA ALA A 10 2.03 -0.97 8.87
C ALA A 10 3.14 -0.90 7.82
N TYR A 11 4.38 -0.69 8.25
CA TYR A 11 5.55 -0.86 7.38
C TYR A 11 5.68 -2.32 6.96
N ASN A 12 6.04 -2.54 5.69
CA ASN A 12 6.33 -3.87 5.20
C ASN A 12 7.49 -3.86 4.20
N THR A 13 8.24 -4.95 4.18
CA THR A 13 9.27 -5.19 3.17
C THR A 13 8.61 -5.72 1.90
N ILE A 14 8.90 -5.10 0.76
CA ILE A 14 8.44 -5.59 -0.55
C ILE A 14 9.06 -6.99 -0.78
N GLY A 15 8.29 -7.90 -1.39
CA GLY A 15 8.72 -9.31 -1.53
C GLY A 15 8.54 -10.15 -0.26
N SER A 16 7.90 -9.62 0.79
CA SER A 16 7.50 -10.38 2.00
C SER A 16 5.97 -10.46 2.13
N PRO A 17 5.41 -11.39 2.93
CA PRO A 17 3.97 -11.46 3.16
C PRO A 17 3.36 -10.16 3.69
N PHE A 18 2.07 -9.96 3.44
CA PHE A 18 1.33 -8.81 3.96
C PHE A 18 1.33 -8.80 5.51
N PRO A 19 1.29 -7.61 6.13
CA PRO A 19 0.98 -7.49 7.56
C PRO A 19 -0.46 -7.94 7.82
N ASP A 20 -0.81 -8.13 9.09
CA ASP A 20 -2.15 -8.54 9.49
C ASP A 20 -3.22 -7.52 9.08
N ASN A 21 -4.37 -8.02 8.61
CA ASN A 21 -5.56 -7.23 8.26
C ASN A 21 -5.33 -6.07 7.27
N PRO A 22 -4.70 -6.30 6.10
CA PRO A 22 -4.49 -5.24 5.13
C PRO A 22 -5.83 -4.79 4.53
N VAL A 23 -6.03 -3.48 4.40
CA VAL A 23 -7.29 -2.90 3.91
C VAL A 23 -7.41 -3.12 2.40
N ARG A 24 -8.46 -3.84 1.99
CA ARG A 24 -8.77 -4.12 0.57
C ARG A 24 -9.47 -2.96 -0.11
N VAL A 25 -9.17 -2.76 -1.39
CA VAL A 25 -9.91 -1.85 -2.26
C VAL A 25 -11.31 -2.43 -2.55
N LYS A 26 -12.35 -1.62 -2.38
CA LYS A 26 -13.75 -2.03 -2.60
C LYS A 26 -13.94 -2.64 -3.99
N GLY A 27 -14.49 -3.86 -4.05
CA GLY A 27 -14.77 -4.57 -5.30
C GLY A 27 -13.56 -5.20 -5.98
N GLN A 28 -12.38 -5.17 -5.37
CA GLN A 28 -11.16 -5.80 -5.90
C GLN A 28 -10.76 -7.00 -5.04
N GLN A 29 -10.47 -8.14 -5.68
CA GLN A 29 -10.15 -9.38 -4.96
C GLN A 29 -8.73 -9.38 -4.39
N ASN A 30 -7.78 -8.78 -5.10
CA ASN A 30 -6.35 -8.84 -4.79
C ASN A 30 -5.71 -7.44 -4.92
N MET A 31 -6.33 -6.43 -4.29
CA MET A 31 -5.79 -5.07 -4.29
C MET A 31 -5.99 -4.43 -2.93
N TYR A 32 -4.92 -3.85 -2.40
CA TYR A 32 -4.84 -3.28 -1.05
C TYR A 32 -4.35 -1.84 -1.10
N VAL A 33 -4.78 -1.04 -0.12
CA VAL A 33 -4.33 0.34 0.04
C VAL A 33 -2.86 0.34 0.47
N ALA A 34 -2.03 1.09 -0.24
CA ALA A 34 -0.59 1.18 0.04
C ALA A 34 -0.15 2.64 0.12
N LEU A 35 0.91 2.88 0.88
CA LEU A 35 1.50 4.20 1.07
C LEU A 35 3.01 4.13 0.87
N TRP A 36 3.55 5.08 0.13
CA TRP A 36 4.98 5.24 -0.10
C TRP A 36 5.40 6.69 0.16
N TYR A 37 6.61 6.89 0.67
CA TYR A 37 7.17 8.22 0.87
C TYR A 37 8.34 8.45 -0.08
N LYS A 38 8.31 9.56 -0.81
CA LYS A 38 9.42 10.02 -1.65
C LYS A 38 9.77 11.45 -1.27
N PHE A 39 11.02 11.64 -0.81
CA PHE A 39 11.50 12.94 -0.31
C PHE A 39 10.58 13.56 0.76
N GLY A 40 10.11 12.73 1.70
CA GLY A 40 9.21 13.14 2.78
C GLY A 40 7.75 13.39 2.36
N LYS A 41 7.41 13.23 1.07
CA LYS A 41 6.03 13.40 0.59
C LYS A 41 5.30 12.06 0.48
N PRO A 42 4.09 11.92 1.05
CA PRO A 42 3.29 10.70 0.95
C PRO A 42 2.68 10.55 -0.44
N ILE A 43 2.67 9.33 -0.96
CA ILE A 43 2.10 8.93 -2.23
C ILE A 43 1.29 7.66 -1.99
N HIS A 44 -0.03 7.76 -2.14
CA HIS A 44 -0.89 6.58 -2.10
C HIS A 44 -0.77 5.78 -3.40
N GLY A 45 -0.87 4.46 -3.28
CA GLY A 45 -0.81 3.53 -4.40
C GLY A 45 -1.58 2.26 -4.08
N ARG A 46 -1.21 1.19 -4.76
CA ARG A 46 -1.82 -0.12 -4.58
C ARG A 46 -0.77 -1.19 -4.33
N ALA A 47 -1.10 -2.15 -3.49
CA ALA A 47 -0.37 -3.39 -3.32
C ALA A 47 -1.25 -4.58 -3.72
N TRP A 48 -0.64 -5.70 -4.10
CA TRP A 48 -1.33 -6.96 -4.37
C TRP A 48 -0.47 -8.13 -3.92
N ASN A 49 -1.10 -9.29 -3.74
CA ASN A 49 -0.41 -10.53 -3.44
C ASN A 49 0.06 -11.18 -4.75
N ASN A 50 1.36 -11.40 -4.87
CA ASN A 50 1.93 -12.32 -5.85
C ASN A 50 2.77 -13.36 -5.12
N ASN A 51 2.50 -14.65 -5.35
CA ASN A 51 3.19 -15.77 -4.71
C ASN A 51 3.31 -15.68 -3.17
N GLY A 52 2.30 -15.11 -2.50
CA GLY A 52 2.29 -14.94 -1.04
C GLY A 52 2.94 -13.64 -0.55
N ASN A 53 3.56 -12.87 -1.43
CA ASN A 53 4.34 -11.68 -1.10
C ASN A 53 3.68 -10.39 -1.61
N VAL A 54 4.08 -9.27 -1.01
CA VAL A 54 3.66 -7.92 -1.41
C VAL A 54 4.44 -7.49 -2.65
N GLU A 55 3.70 -7.23 -3.72
CA GLU A 55 4.12 -6.36 -4.82
C GLU A 55 3.30 -5.07 -4.78
N CYS A 56 3.84 -3.97 -5.30
CA CYS A 56 3.16 -2.68 -5.26
C CYS A 56 3.47 -1.75 -6.44
N SER A 57 2.59 -0.76 -6.62
CA SER A 57 2.70 0.24 -7.68
C SER A 57 2.24 1.62 -7.21
N PHE A 58 3.10 2.62 -7.47
CA PHE A 58 2.89 4.01 -7.09
C PHE A 58 3.09 4.97 -8.27
N PRO A 59 2.24 5.99 -8.45
CA PRO A 59 2.47 7.04 -9.43
C PRO A 59 3.54 8.02 -8.93
N TYR A 60 4.61 8.24 -9.70
CA TYR A 60 5.61 9.26 -9.39
C TYR A 60 6.22 9.86 -10.66
N SER A 61 6.30 11.19 -10.75
CA SER A 61 6.92 11.90 -11.87
C SER A 61 6.44 11.44 -13.26
N LYS A 62 5.13 11.20 -13.42
CA LYS A 62 4.48 10.72 -14.65
C LYS A 62 4.86 9.28 -15.07
N VAL A 63 5.55 8.53 -14.22
CA VAL A 63 5.78 7.09 -14.39
C VAL A 63 5.11 6.30 -13.27
N CYS A 64 4.83 5.02 -13.53
CA CYS A 64 4.45 4.07 -12.50
C CYS A 64 5.71 3.39 -11.99
N VAL A 65 6.02 3.58 -10.70
CA VAL A 65 7.07 2.83 -10.03
C VAL A 65 6.48 1.50 -9.61
N PHE A 66 7.11 0.40 -10.03
CA PHE A 66 6.77 -0.95 -9.64
C PHE A 66 7.84 -1.46 -8.69
N HIS A 67 7.41 -2.18 -7.67
CA HIS A 67 8.30 -2.88 -6.77
C HIS A 67 7.80 -4.31 -6.60
N ASP A 68 8.71 -5.23 -6.89
CA ASP A 68 8.61 -6.68 -6.83
C ASP A 68 9.35 -7.26 -5.60
#